data_AF-A0A533BBH1-F1
#
_entry.id   AF-A0A533BBH1-F1
#
_cell.length_a   1.000
_cell.length_b   1.000
_cell.length_c   1.000
_cell.angle_alpha   90.00
_cell.angle_beta   90.00
_cell.angle_gamma   90.00
#
_symmetry.space_group_name_H-M   'P 1'
#
loop_
_entity.id
_entity.type
_entity.pdbx_description
1 polymer ?
#
loop_
_entity_poly.entity_id
_entity_poly.type
_entity_poly.pdbx_seq_one_letter_code
_entity_poly.pdbx_strand_id
1 'polypeptide(L)'
;MSSLLSAVESALVDSIRSRLHQKLQPLFDHTNRCLPILQSTCQQIMNLMGPNSSADSLAQIISRDHGLTCKVLQVANGIAYSPQQTIASVPHAVSWLGLDTVRSLVAAAHLVEQLQHWPERQQCSGP
;
A
#
# COMPACT_ATOMS: atom_id res chain seq x y z
N MET A 1 -27.43 -3.13 36.71
CA MET A 1 -26.21 -3.96 36.75
C MET A 1 -25.50 -4.09 35.39
N SER A 2 -26.15 -3.74 34.27
CA SER A 2 -25.60 -3.87 32.90
C SER A 2 -24.51 -2.84 32.52
N SER A 3 -24.49 -1.67 33.16
CA SER A 3 -23.57 -0.57 32.81
C SER A 3 -22.13 -0.79 33.26
N LEU A 4 -21.92 -1.58 34.31
CA LEU A 4 -20.58 -1.91 34.82
C LEU A 4 -19.85 -2.91 33.93
N LEU A 5 -20.59 -3.84 33.30
CA LEU A 5 -20.03 -4.82 32.38
C LEU A 5 -19.53 -4.16 31.09
N SER A 6 -20.33 -3.23 30.53
CA SER A 6 -19.96 -2.43 29.36
C SER A 6 -18.76 -1.51 29.61
N ALA A 7 -18.64 -0.94 30.81
CA ALA A 7 -17.50 -0.10 31.18
C ALA A 7 -16.19 -0.90 31.27
N VAL A 8 -16.24 -2.14 31.79
CA VAL A 8 -15.08 -3.04 31.86
C VAL A 8 -14.64 -3.52 30.48
N GLU A 9 -15.60 -3.84 29.59
CA GLU A 9 -15.29 -4.20 28.20
C GLU A 9 -14.64 -3.03 27.44
N SER A 10 -15.16 -1.81 27.60
CA SER A 10 -14.57 -0.63 26.95
C SER A 10 -13.16 -0.34 27.47
N ALA A 11 -12.94 -0.48 28.79
CA ALA A 11 -11.62 -0.30 29.39
C ALA A 11 -10.62 -1.38 28.92
N LEU A 12 -11.07 -2.63 28.75
CA LEU A 12 -10.25 -3.70 28.19
C LEU A 12 -9.87 -3.41 26.73
N VAL A 13 -10.86 -3.01 25.92
CA VAL A 13 -10.64 -2.65 24.51
C VAL A 13 -9.68 -1.47 24.38
N ASP A 14 -9.81 -0.45 25.22
CA ASP A 14 -8.89 0.70 25.22
C ASP A 14 -7.49 0.32 25.74
N SER A 15 -7.39 -0.60 26.70
CA SER A 15 -6.08 -1.12 27.15
C SER A 15 -5.39 -1.96 26.07
N ILE A 16 -6.15 -2.77 25.33
CA ILE A 16 -5.64 -3.53 24.18
C ILE A 16 -5.22 -2.56 23.06
N ARG A 17 -6.06 -1.57 22.74
CA ARG A 17 -5.80 -0.54 21.73
C ARG A 17 -4.52 0.24 22.02
N SER A 18 -4.38 0.74 23.25
CA SER A 18 -3.20 1.52 23.67
C SER A 18 -1.91 0.70 23.59
N ARG A 19 -1.92 -0.55 24.03
CA ARG A 19 -0.75 -1.45 23.96
C ARG A 19 -0.38 -1.82 22.52
N LEU A 20 -1.36 -2.09 21.67
CA LEU A 20 -1.16 -2.33 20.24
C LEU A 20 -0.60 -1.09 19.55
N HIS A 21 -1.18 0.08 19.82
CA HIS A 21 -0.75 1.34 19.24
C HIS A 21 0.69 1.66 19.59
N GLN A 22 1.07 1.52 20.87
CA GLN A 22 2.44 1.79 21.34
C GLN A 22 3.48 0.83 20.73
N LYS A 23 3.12 -0.44 20.52
CA LYS A 23 4.02 -1.42 19.89
C LYS A 23 4.08 -1.32 18.36
N LEU A 24 3.01 -0.89 17.71
CA LEU A 24 2.93 -0.80 16.26
C LEU A 24 3.41 0.57 15.71
N GLN A 25 3.31 1.65 16.50
CA GLN A 25 3.81 2.97 16.15
C GLN A 25 5.24 2.96 15.58
N PRO A 26 6.26 2.39 16.27
CA PRO A 26 7.63 2.47 15.78
C PRO A 26 7.85 1.74 14.45
N LEU A 27 7.03 0.72 14.14
CA LEU A 27 7.07 -0.01 12.87
C LEU A 27 6.51 0.84 11.71
N PHE A 28 5.52 1.68 11.99
CA PHE A 28 4.93 2.59 11.01
C PHE A 28 5.70 3.91 10.85
N ASP A 29 6.41 4.36 11.90
CA ASP A 29 7.18 5.60 11.88
C ASP A 29 8.53 5.47 11.13
N HIS A 30 9.16 4.28 11.14
CA HIS A 30 10.46 4.04 10.47
C HIS A 30 10.36 3.61 9.01
N THR A 31 9.17 3.23 8.54
CA THR A 31 8.96 2.83 7.15
C THR A 31 8.07 3.86 6.48
N ASN A 32 8.61 4.56 5.49
CA ASN A 32 7.85 5.50 4.68
C ASN A 32 6.71 4.76 3.98
N ARG A 33 5.53 4.75 4.61
CA ARG A 33 4.20 4.35 4.13
C ARG A 33 4.17 3.28 3.02
N CYS A 34 3.78 2.09 3.46
CA CYS A 34 3.51 0.85 2.70
C CYS A 34 4.71 -0.12 2.64
N LEU A 35 4.37 -1.41 2.69
CA LEU A 35 5.31 -2.52 2.51
C LEU A 35 6.05 -2.38 1.17
N PRO A 36 7.30 -2.88 1.06
CA PRO A 36 7.94 -3.01 -0.23
C PRO A 36 7.08 -3.89 -1.15
N ILE A 37 6.97 -3.48 -2.39
CA ILE A 37 6.33 -4.22 -3.47
C ILE A 37 7.27 -5.36 -3.87
N LEU A 38 6.72 -6.47 -4.35
CA LEU A 38 7.56 -7.56 -4.83
C LEU A 38 7.97 -7.26 -6.27
N GLN A 39 9.28 -7.31 -6.54
CA GLN A 39 9.83 -7.13 -7.88
C GLN A 39 9.21 -8.10 -8.90
N SER A 40 8.91 -9.33 -8.48
CA SER A 40 8.23 -10.35 -9.30
C SER A 40 6.82 -9.95 -9.70
N THR A 41 6.06 -9.29 -8.81
CA THR A 41 4.72 -8.77 -9.09
C THR A 41 4.78 -7.68 -10.16
N CYS A 42 5.72 -6.74 -10.04
CA CYS A 42 5.92 -5.68 -11.02
C CYS A 42 6.23 -6.24 -12.42
N GLN A 43 7.09 -7.24 -12.51
CA GLN A 43 7.41 -7.91 -13.78
C GLN A 43 6.20 -8.63 -14.39
N GLN A 44 5.40 -9.32 -13.57
CA GLN A 44 4.16 -9.95 -14.02
C GLN A 44 3.18 -8.94 -14.59
N ILE A 45 3.00 -7.79 -13.92
CA ILE A 45 2.11 -6.74 -14.40
C ILE A 45 2.65 -6.12 -15.70
N MET A 46 3.96 -5.85 -15.79
CA MET A 46 4.57 -5.32 -17.02
C MET A 46 4.37 -6.27 -18.21
N ASN A 47 4.52 -7.57 -18.01
CA ASN A 47 4.28 -8.58 -19.05
C ASN A 47 2.80 -8.66 -19.47
N LEU A 48 1.90 -8.31 -18.55
CA LEU A 48 0.46 -8.27 -18.81
C LEU A 48 -0.01 -6.97 -19.44
N MET A 49 0.82 -5.92 -19.60
CA MET A 49 0.42 -4.63 -20.20
C MET A 49 0.15 -4.68 -21.72
N GLY A 50 -0.05 -5.87 -22.29
CA GLY A 50 -0.50 -6.02 -23.68
C GLY A 50 -1.93 -5.49 -23.91
N PRO A 51 -2.35 -5.33 -25.18
CA PRO A 51 -3.64 -4.72 -25.55
C PRO A 51 -4.88 -5.45 -25.01
N ASN A 52 -4.73 -6.69 -24.52
CA ASN A 52 -5.83 -7.53 -24.00
C ASN A 52 -5.90 -7.58 -22.47
N SER A 53 -5.19 -6.71 -21.75
CA SER A 53 -5.16 -6.77 -20.28
C SER A 53 -6.48 -6.29 -19.68
N SER A 54 -7.18 -7.13 -18.92
CA SER A 54 -8.40 -6.75 -18.20
C SER A 54 -8.12 -6.12 -16.84
N ALA A 55 -9.03 -5.23 -16.40
CA ALA A 55 -9.01 -4.65 -15.05
C ALA A 55 -9.03 -5.72 -13.95
N ASP A 56 -9.77 -6.81 -14.17
CA ASP A 56 -9.86 -7.93 -13.23
C ASP A 56 -8.52 -8.66 -13.07
N SER A 57 -7.83 -8.94 -14.18
CA SER A 57 -6.52 -9.59 -14.15
C SER A 57 -5.50 -8.75 -13.37
N LEU A 58 -5.52 -7.44 -13.60
CA LEU A 58 -4.66 -6.50 -12.90
C LEU A 58 -4.98 -6.43 -11.41
N ALA A 59 -6.27 -6.34 -11.06
CA ALA A 59 -6.74 -6.32 -9.68
C ALA A 59 -6.35 -7.60 -8.92
N GLN A 60 -6.42 -8.77 -9.57
CA GLN A 60 -6.01 -10.03 -8.95
C GLN A 60 -4.53 -10.05 -8.58
N ILE A 61 -3.66 -9.53 -9.44
CA ILE A 61 -2.21 -9.53 -9.20
C ILE A 61 -1.87 -8.51 -8.12
N ILE A 62 -2.45 -7.31 -8.19
CA ILE A 62 -2.28 -6.29 -7.15
C ILE A 62 -2.73 -6.82 -5.79
N SER A 63 -3.87 -7.51 -5.73
CA SER A 63 -4.42 -8.05 -4.47
C SER A 63 -3.54 -9.11 -3.81
N ARG A 64 -2.63 -9.75 -4.56
CA ARG A 64 -1.66 -10.73 -4.03
C ARG A 64 -0.42 -10.07 -3.42
N ASP A 65 -0.20 -8.79 -3.71
CA ASP A 65 0.95 -8.02 -3.25
C ASP A 65 0.49 -6.93 -2.28
N HIS A 66 0.84 -7.08 -1.00
CA HIS A 66 0.39 -6.16 0.04
C HIS A 66 1.03 -4.76 -0.10
N GLY A 67 2.27 -4.66 -0.61
CA GLY A 67 2.93 -3.38 -0.86
C GLY A 67 2.21 -2.62 -1.96
N LEU A 68 1.89 -3.32 -3.05
CA LEU A 68 1.23 -2.73 -4.21
C LEU A 68 -0.23 -2.38 -3.91
N THR A 69 -0.93 -3.26 -3.19
CA THR A 69 -2.27 -2.99 -2.68
C THR A 69 -2.30 -1.70 -1.85
N CYS A 70 -1.38 -1.57 -0.90
CA CYS A 70 -1.30 -0.37 -0.07
C CYS A 70 -1.03 0.88 -0.91
N LYS A 71 -0.10 0.82 -1.88
CA LYS A 71 0.21 1.95 -2.77
C LYS A 71 -0.99 2.35 -3.63
N VAL A 72 -1.68 1.39 -4.23
CA VAL A 72 -2.87 1.62 -5.07
C VAL A 72 -4.00 2.25 -4.26
N LEU A 73 -4.30 1.71 -3.08
CA LEU A 73 -5.32 2.27 -2.19
C LEU A 73 -4.92 3.66 -1.67
N GLN A 74 -3.65 3.89 -1.36
CA GLN A 74 -3.14 5.20 -0.94
C GLN A 74 -3.34 6.26 -2.03
N VAL A 75 -3.04 5.92 -3.29
CA VAL A 75 -3.22 6.84 -4.43
C VAL A 75 -4.69 7.06 -4.73
N ALA A 76 -5.51 6.01 -4.75
CA ALA A 76 -6.95 6.12 -5.00
C ALA A 76 -7.69 6.98 -3.96
N ASN A 77 -7.26 6.93 -2.70
CA ASN A 77 -7.78 7.77 -1.62
C ASN A 77 -7.07 9.13 -1.48
N GLY A 78 -6.15 9.45 -2.39
CA GLY A 78 -5.42 10.71 -2.36
C GLY A 78 -6.28 11.90 -2.77
N ILE A 79 -5.84 13.10 -2.38
CA ILE A 79 -6.52 14.38 -2.70
C ILE A 79 -6.71 14.57 -4.20
N ALA A 80 -5.76 14.10 -5.03
CA ALA A 80 -5.85 14.18 -6.49
C ALA A 80 -7.10 13.47 -7.06
N TYR A 81 -7.58 12.42 -6.39
CA TYR A 81 -8.74 11.62 -6.83
C TYR A 81 -9.97 11.83 -5.96
N SER A 82 -9.83 12.47 -4.78
CA SER A 82 -10.90 12.92 -3.88
C SER A 82 -12.16 12.05 -3.88
N PRO A 83 -12.05 10.76 -3.51
CA PRO A 83 -13.21 9.87 -3.54
C PRO A 83 -14.24 10.28 -2.49
N GLN A 84 -15.53 10.15 -2.82
CA GLN A 84 -16.63 10.51 -1.92
C GLN A 84 -16.68 9.62 -0.67
N GLN A 85 -16.19 8.38 -0.78
CA GLN A 85 -16.07 7.41 0.31
C GLN A 85 -14.70 6.75 0.24
N THR A 86 -14.18 6.33 1.39
CA THR A 86 -12.90 5.62 1.45
C THR A 86 -12.96 4.32 0.64
N ILE A 87 -12.10 4.21 -0.36
CA ILE A 87 -11.98 3.02 -1.19
C ILE A 87 -11.15 2.00 -0.42
N ALA A 88 -11.77 0.87 -0.08
CA ALA A 88 -11.15 -0.19 0.72
C ALA A 88 -10.81 -1.47 -0.08
N SER A 89 -11.20 -1.56 -1.36
CA SER A 89 -10.99 -2.75 -2.19
C SER A 89 -10.22 -2.43 -3.46
N VAL A 90 -9.28 -3.30 -3.83
CA VAL A 90 -8.46 -3.16 -5.04
C VAL A 90 -9.29 -3.08 -6.33
N PRO A 91 -10.32 -3.93 -6.57
CA PRO A 91 -11.13 -3.82 -7.79
C PRO A 91 -11.83 -2.45 -7.92
N HIS A 92 -12.37 -1.93 -6.82
CA HIS A 92 -12.96 -0.60 -6.78
C HIS A 92 -11.91 0.48 -7.05
N ALA A 93 -10.71 0.38 -6.46
CA ALA A 93 -9.62 1.31 -6.73
C ALA A 93 -9.16 1.30 -8.19
N VAL A 94 -9.04 0.11 -8.79
CA VAL A 94 -8.68 -0.05 -10.22
C VAL A 94 -9.76 0.54 -11.12
N SER A 95 -11.04 0.31 -10.81
CA SER A 95 -12.15 0.91 -11.55
C SER A 95 -12.21 2.43 -11.39
N TRP A 96 -11.89 2.96 -10.19
CA TRP A 96 -11.90 4.40 -9.89
C TRP A 96 -10.75 5.15 -10.56
N LEU A 97 -9.54 4.57 -10.52
CA LEU A 97 -8.34 5.15 -11.12
C LEU A 97 -8.28 4.99 -12.64
N GLY A 98 -8.85 3.89 -13.16
CA GLY A 98 -8.71 3.48 -14.54
C GLY A 98 -7.43 2.68 -14.82
N LEU A 99 -7.47 1.84 -15.85
CA LEU A 99 -6.38 0.90 -16.19
C LEU A 99 -5.05 1.59 -16.46
N ASP A 100 -5.02 2.66 -17.25
CA ASP A 100 -3.78 3.34 -17.65
C ASP A 100 -3.08 4.02 -16.46
N THR A 101 -3.87 4.58 -15.55
CA THR A 101 -3.37 5.17 -14.31
C THR A 101 -2.70 4.13 -13.43
N VAL A 102 -3.34 2.97 -13.25
CA VAL A 102 -2.78 1.91 -12.40
C VAL A 102 -1.54 1.30 -13.06
N ARG A 103 -1.51 1.13 -14.38
CA ARG A 103 -0.29 0.69 -15.09
C ARG A 103 0.87 1.65 -14.86
N SER A 104 0.63 2.95 -15.00
CA SER A 104 1.62 4.00 -14.77
C SER A 104 2.12 4.00 -13.32
N LEU A 105 1.21 3.79 -12.36
CA LEU A 105 1.53 3.67 -10.95
C LEU A 105 2.44 2.46 -10.67
N VAL A 106 2.11 1.30 -11.22
CA VAL A 106 2.90 0.07 -11.05
C VAL A 106 4.30 0.24 -11.64
N ALA A 107 4.40 0.83 -12.84
CA ALA A 107 5.69 1.10 -13.47
C ALA A 107 6.55 2.06 -12.66
N ALA A 108 5.95 3.15 -12.16
CA ALA A 108 6.63 4.11 -11.28
C ALA A 108 7.08 3.46 -9.98
N ALA A 109 6.23 2.62 -9.38
CA ALA A 109 6.55 1.94 -8.14
C ALA A 109 7.72 0.96 -8.35
N HIS A 110 7.72 0.19 -9.43
CA HIS A 110 8.83 -0.70 -9.80
C HIS A 110 10.16 0.05 -9.91
N LEU A 111 10.16 1.22 -10.56
CA LEU A 111 11.35 2.05 -10.70
C LEU A 111 11.86 2.55 -9.34
N VAL A 112 10.96 2.98 -8.46
CA VAL A 112 11.33 3.43 -7.11
C VAL A 112 11.99 2.31 -6.32
N GLU A 113 11.52 1.06 -6.43
CA GLU A 113 12.14 -0.07 -5.75
C GLU A 113 13.54 -0.40 -6.27
N GLN A 114 13.72 -0.32 -7.58
CA GLN A 114 15.04 -0.49 -8.20
C GLN A 114 16.02 0.58 -7.70
N LEU A 115 15.54 1.82 -7.55
CA LEU A 115 16.35 2.93 -7.02
C LEU A 115 16.63 2.79 -5.52
N GLN A 116 15.71 2.21 -4.73
CA GLN A 116 15.95 1.94 -3.31
C GLN A 116 17.08 0.92 -3.08
N HIS A 117 17.32 0.04 -4.05
CA HIS A 117 18.45 -0.89 -4.01
C HIS A 117 19.77 -0.27 -4.51
N TRP A 118 19.80 1.04 -4.81
CA TRP A 118 21.05 1.71 -5.20
C TRP A 118 22.05 1.71 -4.03
N PRO A 119 23.22 1.06 -4.16
CA PRO A 119 24.24 1.09 -3.12
C PRO A 119 24.80 2.52 -3.04
N GLU A 120 24.80 3.10 -1.84
CA GLU A 120 25.49 4.37 -1.55
C GLU A 120 26.85 4.36 -2.24
N ARG A 121 27.03 5.25 -3.22
CA ARG A 121 28.32 5.43 -3.88
C ARG A 121 29.27 5.86 -2.77
N GLN A 122 30.18 4.93 -2.47
CA GLN A 122 31.31 5.03 -1.56
C GLN A 122 31.71 6.49 -1.33
N GLN A 123 31.75 6.84 -0.03
CA GLN A 123 32.54 7.93 0.52
C GLN A 123 33.59 8.37 -0.49
N CYS A 124 33.39 9.55 -1.09
CA CYS A 124 34.42 10.22 -1.86
C CYS A 124 35.58 10.47 -0.89
N SER A 125 36.46 9.47 -0.72
CA SER A 125 37.77 9.64 -0.14
C SER A 125 38.52 10.45 -1.18
N GLY A 126 38.54 11.77 -0.95
CA GLY A 126 39.32 12.69 -1.77
C GLY A 126 40.79 12.29 -1.75
N PRO A 127 41.55 12.61 -2.81
CA PRO A 127 43.00 12.61 -2.73
C PRO A 127 43.50 13.71 -1.78
#